data_AF-F1YE28-F1
#
_entry.id   AF-F1YE28-F1
#
_cell.length_a   1.000
_cell.length_b   1.000
_cell.length_c   1.000
_cell.angle_alpha   90.00
_cell.angle_beta   90.00
_cell.angle_gamma   90.00
#
_symmetry.space_group_name_H-M   'P 1'
#
loop_
_entity.id
_entity.type
_entity.pdbx_description
1 polymer ?
#
loop_
_entity_poly.entity_id
_entity_poly.type
_entity_poly.pdbx_seq_one_letter_code
_entity_poly.pdbx_strand_id
1 'polypeptide(L)'
;MIDRRSTVISVRGEQGSAIVNVHDRQGGVMCEFDPRCSGPDHLVDDALALIADGRWAITGVLGDAARSPMTYTTGLTEHGRPELVMTGLPPDLAGVLLEHAARSVIADRSFGPGSDVPARLRRPVRFRAVDVIDSEPMRLTRIVYGRQFDAVQLVWPDDDGRYPWQPGYSIPTQVQPLLGVPVAEAA
;
A
#
# COMPACT_ATOMS: atom_id res chain seq x y z
N MET A 1 -33.63 5.91 -5.22
CA MET A 1 -33.09 5.17 -4.05
C MET A 1 -31.79 4.55 -4.54
N ILE A 2 -30.67 5.22 -4.29
CA ILE A 2 -29.37 4.93 -4.91
C ILE A 2 -28.57 4.13 -3.88
N ASP A 3 -28.50 2.81 -4.04
CA ASP A 3 -27.52 1.97 -3.34
C ASP A 3 -26.39 1.67 -4.35
N ARG A 4 -25.20 2.19 -4.08
CA ARG A 4 -23.97 2.03 -4.89
C ARG A 4 -23.00 1.19 -4.06
N ARG A 5 -22.69 -0.03 -4.51
CA ARG A 5 -21.78 -0.95 -3.80
C ARG A 5 -20.49 -1.19 -4.60
N SER A 6 -19.36 -0.90 -3.95
CA SER A 6 -17.99 -1.19 -4.39
C SER A 6 -17.72 -2.70 -4.43
N THR A 7 -16.86 -3.18 -5.33
CA THR A 7 -16.45 -4.60 -5.46
C THR A 7 -15.05 -4.78 -4.85
N VAL A 8 -14.72 -5.94 -4.27
CA VAL A 8 -13.40 -6.27 -3.72
C VAL A 8 -12.90 -7.57 -4.34
N ILE A 9 -11.71 -7.58 -4.96
CA ILE A 9 -11.02 -8.74 -5.52
C ILE A 9 -9.87 -9.14 -4.59
N SER A 10 -10.02 -10.26 -3.88
CA SER A 10 -8.94 -10.88 -3.11
C SER A 10 -8.11 -11.78 -4.02
N VAL A 11 -6.84 -11.43 -4.24
CA VAL A 11 -5.85 -12.30 -4.90
C VAL A 11 -5.07 -12.99 -3.79
N ARG A 12 -5.34 -14.29 -3.59
CA ARG A 12 -4.52 -15.14 -2.72
C ARG A 12 -3.12 -15.25 -3.33
N GLY A 13 -2.11 -14.68 -2.68
CA GLY A 13 -0.72 -14.98 -2.99
C GLY A 13 -0.39 -16.41 -2.55
N GLU A 14 0.37 -17.15 -3.37
CA GLU A 14 0.61 -18.58 -3.15
C GLU A 14 1.45 -18.93 -1.93
N GLN A 15 2.02 -17.97 -1.20
CA GLN A 15 2.79 -18.25 0.02
C GLN A 15 2.70 -17.06 0.99
N GLY A 16 1.60 -17.01 1.77
CA GLY A 16 1.55 -16.27 3.04
C GLY A 16 0.81 -14.93 3.07
N SER A 17 0.45 -14.31 1.94
CA SER A 17 -0.17 -12.97 1.90
C SER A 17 -1.39 -12.93 0.96
N ALA A 18 -2.43 -12.19 1.34
CA ALA A 18 -3.59 -11.91 0.49
C ALA A 18 -3.53 -10.45 0.03
N ILE A 19 -3.51 -10.23 -1.29
CA ILE A 19 -3.63 -8.89 -1.87
C ILE A 19 -5.12 -8.64 -2.03
N VAL A 20 -5.64 -7.59 -1.40
CA VAL A 20 -7.05 -7.23 -1.53
C VAL A 20 -7.23 -5.97 -2.36
N ASN A 21 -7.75 -6.10 -3.58
CA ASN A 21 -7.97 -5.02 -4.53
C ASN A 21 -9.42 -4.50 -4.45
N VAL A 22 -9.65 -3.21 -4.20
CA VAL A 22 -11.01 -2.62 -4.19
C VAL A 22 -11.34 -1.98 -5.54
N HIS A 23 -12.38 -2.48 -6.22
CA HIS A 23 -12.98 -2.04 -7.49
C HIS A 23 -14.15 -1.04 -7.31
N ASP A 24 -14.22 -0.07 -8.22
CA ASP A 24 -15.44 0.63 -8.62
C ASP A 24 -15.52 0.68 -10.16
N ARG A 25 -16.62 0.23 -10.79
CA ARG A 25 -16.90 0.48 -12.21
C ARG A 25 -18.39 0.44 -12.55
N GLN A 26 -18.87 1.52 -13.16
CA GLN A 26 -20.05 1.50 -14.03
C GLN A 26 -19.68 0.99 -15.43
N GLY A 27 -20.39 -0.03 -15.93
CA GLY A 27 -20.38 -0.36 -17.37
C GLY A 27 -20.74 -1.78 -17.85
N GLY A 28 -21.63 -2.54 -17.18
CA GLY A 28 -22.21 -3.84 -17.62
C GLY A 28 -21.26 -5.06 -17.60
N VAL A 29 -21.59 -6.27 -17.14
CA VAL A 29 -22.84 -7.02 -16.91
C VAL A 29 -22.78 -7.74 -15.54
N MET A 30 -23.88 -7.68 -14.79
CA MET A 30 -24.41 -8.60 -13.76
C MET A 30 -23.46 -9.33 -12.78
N CYS A 31 -23.59 -9.01 -11.49
CA CYS A 31 -23.18 -9.88 -10.36
C CYS A 31 -24.43 -10.26 -9.56
N GLU A 32 -25.15 -11.30 -9.99
CA GLU A 32 -26.30 -11.81 -9.21
C GLU A 32 -26.06 -13.23 -8.65
N PHE A 33 -25.01 -13.97 -9.06
CA PHE A 33 -24.85 -15.37 -8.66
C PHE A 33 -23.39 -15.89 -8.55
N ASP A 34 -22.43 -15.09 -8.06
CA ASP A 34 -21.08 -15.59 -7.75
C ASP A 34 -20.74 -15.48 -6.25
N PRO A 35 -20.58 -16.60 -5.52
CA PRO A 35 -20.25 -16.63 -4.09
C PRO A 35 -18.84 -16.11 -3.77
N ARG A 36 -18.04 -15.73 -4.77
CA ARG A 36 -16.71 -15.13 -4.61
C ARG A 36 -16.72 -13.60 -4.52
N CYS A 37 -17.88 -12.96 -4.69
CA CYS A 37 -18.02 -11.51 -4.52
C CYS A 37 -18.32 -11.17 -3.05
N SER A 38 -17.30 -10.79 -2.27
CA SER A 38 -17.37 -10.56 -0.82
C SER A 38 -17.39 -9.06 -0.45
N GLY A 39 -18.18 -8.70 0.57
CA GLY A 39 -18.34 -7.33 1.06
C GLY A 39 -17.22 -6.86 2.02
N PRO A 40 -17.30 -5.60 2.52
CA PRO A 40 -16.24 -4.96 3.32
C PRO A 40 -15.98 -5.61 4.68
N ASP A 41 -16.96 -6.28 5.30
CA ASP A 41 -16.80 -6.88 6.63
C ASP A 41 -15.80 -8.06 6.59
N HIS A 42 -15.72 -8.78 5.48
CA HIS A 42 -14.77 -9.88 5.33
C HIS A 42 -13.31 -9.39 5.18
N LEU A 43 -13.08 -8.15 4.73
CA LEU A 43 -11.74 -7.59 4.62
C LEU A 43 -11.07 -7.48 5.99
N VAL A 44 -11.84 -7.02 6.97
CA VAL A 44 -11.36 -6.84 8.35
C VAL A 44 -11.11 -8.21 8.97
N ASP A 45 -12.05 -9.13 8.85
CA ASP A 45 -11.91 -10.49 9.37
C ASP A 45 -10.73 -11.24 8.75
N ASP A 46 -10.53 -11.14 7.43
CA ASP A 46 -9.40 -11.73 6.72
C ASP A 46 -8.06 -11.14 7.22
N ALA A 47 -8.00 -9.82 7.38
CA ALA A 47 -6.81 -9.16 7.90
C ALA A 47 -6.50 -9.59 9.34
N LEU A 48 -7.52 -9.65 10.20
CA LEU A 48 -7.37 -10.11 11.58
C LEU A 48 -6.93 -11.57 11.64
N ALA A 49 -7.43 -12.44 10.76
CA ALA A 49 -6.99 -13.83 10.68
C ALA A 49 -5.52 -13.95 10.25
N LEU A 50 -5.07 -13.15 9.28
CA LEU A 50 -3.66 -13.10 8.90
C LEU A 50 -2.78 -12.60 10.05
N ILE A 51 -3.21 -11.56 10.75
CA ILE A 51 -2.48 -10.97 11.89
C ILE A 51 -2.37 -11.97 13.04
N ALA A 52 -3.45 -12.68 13.35
CA ALA A 52 -3.45 -13.72 14.39
C ALA A 52 -2.45 -14.86 14.08
N ASP A 53 -2.19 -15.14 12.80
CA ASP A 53 -1.19 -16.11 12.35
C ASP A 53 0.25 -15.54 12.32
N GLY A 54 0.47 -14.31 12.80
CA GLY A 54 1.77 -13.63 12.73
C GLY A 54 2.16 -13.22 11.30
N ARG A 55 1.16 -12.89 10.48
CA ARG A 55 1.31 -12.40 9.10
C ARG A 55 0.72 -10.99 8.99
N TRP A 56 0.77 -10.41 7.79
CA TRP A 56 0.18 -9.11 7.50
C TRP A 56 -0.71 -9.20 6.25
N ALA A 57 -1.71 -8.32 6.19
CA ALA A 57 -2.53 -8.11 5.01
C ALA A 57 -1.90 -7.04 4.10
N ILE A 58 -2.15 -7.14 2.79
CA ILE A 58 -1.81 -6.09 1.81
C ILE A 58 -3.11 -5.61 1.17
N THR A 59 -3.41 -4.31 1.33
CA THR A 59 -4.62 -3.69 0.81
C THR A 59 -4.30 -2.74 -0.33
N GLY A 60 -4.87 -3.03 -1.50
CA GLY A 60 -4.83 -2.21 -2.70
C GLY A 60 -6.08 -1.34 -2.84
N VAL A 61 -5.90 -0.04 -2.81
CA VAL A 61 -6.92 0.97 -3.12
C VAL A 61 -6.70 1.45 -4.54
N LEU A 62 -7.67 1.19 -5.43
CA LEU A 62 -7.60 1.72 -6.78
C LEU A 62 -7.76 3.24 -6.79
N GLY A 63 -7.02 3.88 -7.68
CA GLY A 63 -7.18 5.29 -7.98
C GLY A 63 -8.41 5.55 -8.84
N ASP A 64 -8.82 6.80 -8.88
CA ASP A 64 -9.84 7.34 -9.77
C ASP A 64 -9.32 8.60 -10.48
N ALA A 65 -10.20 9.36 -11.13
CA ALA A 65 -9.79 10.58 -11.85
C ALA A 65 -9.19 11.66 -10.94
N ALA A 66 -9.43 11.61 -9.62
CA ALA A 66 -8.99 12.60 -8.64
C ALA A 66 -7.92 12.05 -7.69
N ARG A 67 -7.78 10.73 -7.55
CA ARG A 67 -6.89 10.08 -6.58
C ARG A 67 -6.00 9.04 -7.23
N SER A 68 -4.72 9.08 -6.93
CA SER A 68 -3.79 8.04 -7.36
C SER A 68 -3.99 6.74 -6.58
N PRO A 69 -3.73 5.58 -7.20
CA PRO A 69 -3.81 4.31 -6.51
C PRO A 69 -2.83 4.27 -5.34
N MET A 70 -3.18 3.50 -4.33
CA MET A 70 -2.37 3.30 -3.14
C MET A 70 -2.42 1.84 -2.72
N THR A 71 -1.34 1.33 -2.16
CA THR A 71 -1.31 0.00 -1.57
C THR A 71 -0.55 0.07 -0.26
N TYR A 72 -1.04 -0.60 0.77
CA TYR A 72 -0.45 -0.56 2.10
C TYR A 72 -0.58 -1.87 2.86
N THR A 73 0.28 -2.07 3.86
CA THR A 73 0.24 -3.23 4.75
C THR A 73 -0.67 -2.98 5.96
N THR A 74 -1.14 -4.04 6.58
CA THR A 74 -1.76 -4.00 7.92
C THR A 74 -1.36 -5.25 8.68
N GLY A 75 -0.68 -5.09 9.81
CA GLY A 75 -0.21 -6.20 10.65
C GLY A 75 1.27 -6.12 10.99
N LEU A 76 2.06 -5.29 10.30
CA LEU A 76 3.47 -5.08 10.63
C LEU A 76 3.65 -4.47 12.02
N THR A 77 2.63 -3.76 12.50
CA THR A 77 2.54 -3.25 13.86
C THR A 77 2.72 -4.35 14.92
N GLU A 78 2.14 -5.55 14.74
CA GLU A 78 2.33 -6.69 15.68
C GLU A 78 3.78 -7.22 15.69
N HIS A 79 4.54 -6.95 14.63
CA HIS A 79 5.96 -7.27 14.55
C HIS A 79 6.86 -6.15 15.10
N GLY A 80 6.27 -5.09 15.68
CA GLY A 80 6.99 -3.91 16.15
C GLY A 80 7.60 -3.09 15.01
N ARG A 81 6.97 -3.12 13.82
CA ARG A 81 7.41 -2.43 12.61
C ARG A 81 6.37 -1.41 12.14
N PRO A 82 6.80 -0.31 11.49
CA PRO A 82 5.84 0.60 10.87
C PRO A 82 5.14 -0.10 9.69
N GLU A 83 3.89 0.25 9.46
CA GLU A 83 3.18 -0.17 8.25
C GLU A 83 3.81 0.49 7.01
N LEU A 84 3.80 -0.21 5.88
CA LEU A 84 4.40 0.25 4.64
C LEU A 84 3.31 0.67 3.67
N VAL A 85 3.51 1.79 2.98
CA VAL A 85 2.57 2.29 1.96
C VAL A 85 3.30 2.74 0.69
N MET A 86 2.70 2.47 -0.47
CA MET A 86 3.14 2.98 -1.77
C MET A 86 1.98 3.67 -2.46
N THR A 87 2.24 4.81 -3.11
CA THR A 87 1.28 5.55 -3.92
C THR A 87 1.72 5.56 -5.39
N GLY A 88 0.76 5.65 -6.30
CA GLY A 88 1.01 5.84 -7.73
C GLY A 88 1.36 4.61 -8.55
N LEU A 89 1.49 3.44 -7.92
CA LEU A 89 1.70 2.17 -8.62
C LEU A 89 0.40 1.37 -8.73
N PRO A 90 0.22 0.55 -9.78
CA PRO A 90 -0.87 -0.42 -9.85
C PRO A 90 -0.83 -1.35 -8.63
N PRO A 91 -1.97 -1.65 -7.97
CA PRO A 91 -1.97 -2.43 -6.73
C PRO A 91 -1.30 -3.79 -6.80
N ASP A 92 -1.40 -4.49 -7.93
CA ASP A 92 -0.75 -5.80 -8.09
C ASP A 92 0.79 -5.67 -8.03
N LEU A 93 1.34 -4.63 -8.67
CA LEU A 93 2.78 -4.35 -8.63
C LEU A 93 3.20 -3.87 -7.25
N ALA A 94 2.46 -2.91 -6.69
CA ALA A 94 2.74 -2.36 -5.37
C ALA A 94 2.67 -3.45 -4.28
N GLY A 95 1.72 -4.38 -4.38
CA GLY A 95 1.55 -5.48 -3.43
C GLY A 95 2.74 -6.44 -3.44
N VAL A 96 3.25 -6.82 -4.62
CA VAL A 96 4.46 -7.65 -4.72
C VAL A 96 5.68 -6.94 -4.12
N LEU A 97 5.83 -5.64 -4.36
CA LEU A 97 6.92 -4.83 -3.82
C LEU A 97 6.83 -4.70 -2.30
N LEU A 98 5.63 -4.44 -1.77
CA LEU A 98 5.36 -4.32 -0.35
C LEU A 98 5.56 -5.66 0.38
N GLU A 99 5.17 -6.78 -0.22
CA GLU A 99 5.42 -8.10 0.35
C GLU A 99 6.92 -8.36 0.52
N HIS A 100 7.74 -8.01 -0.48
CA HIS A 100 9.19 -8.15 -0.39
C HIS A 100 9.81 -7.18 0.62
N ALA A 101 9.35 -5.92 0.62
CA ALA A 101 9.81 -4.91 1.56
C ALA A 101 9.46 -5.29 3.00
N ALA A 102 8.22 -5.72 3.27
CA ALA A 102 7.75 -6.15 4.59
C ALA A 102 8.64 -7.25 5.19
N ARG A 103 8.97 -8.29 4.40
CA ARG A 103 9.89 -9.37 4.83
C ARG A 103 11.27 -8.82 5.21
N SER A 104 11.78 -7.86 4.43
CA SER A 104 13.08 -7.23 4.68
C SER A 104 13.06 -6.36 5.94
N VAL A 105 11.99 -5.57 6.13
CA VAL A 105 11.78 -4.69 7.29
C VAL A 105 11.62 -5.49 8.58
N ILE A 106 10.91 -6.62 8.55
CA ILE A 106 10.79 -7.49 9.72
C ILE A 106 12.18 -7.99 10.16
N ALA A 107 13.03 -8.38 9.21
CA ALA A 107 14.38 -8.85 9.47
C ALA A 107 15.35 -7.74 9.93
N ASP A 108 15.13 -6.48 9.52
CA ASP A 108 16.02 -5.36 9.81
C ASP A 108 15.52 -4.49 10.98
N ARG A 109 16.21 -4.53 12.13
CA ARG A 109 15.84 -3.71 13.30
C ARG A 109 16.08 -2.21 13.14
N SER A 110 16.91 -1.80 12.18
CA SER A 110 17.27 -0.41 11.95
C SER A 110 16.33 0.33 10.98
N PHE A 111 15.42 -0.39 10.32
CA PHE A 111 14.51 0.21 9.35
C PHE A 111 13.58 1.25 9.98
N GLY A 112 13.48 2.40 9.31
CA GLY A 112 12.59 3.51 9.66
C GLY A 112 12.62 4.63 8.62
N PRO A 113 11.97 5.78 8.89
CA PRO A 113 12.04 6.95 8.01
C PRO A 113 13.49 7.33 7.65
N GLY A 114 13.72 7.65 6.38
CA GLY A 114 15.04 7.92 5.82
C GLY A 114 15.82 6.70 5.34
N SER A 115 15.35 5.48 5.62
CA SER A 115 15.97 4.25 5.11
C SER A 115 15.81 4.10 3.59
N ASP A 116 16.75 3.38 2.98
CA ASP A 116 16.68 2.94 1.60
C ASP A 116 16.24 1.48 1.52
N VAL A 117 15.23 1.19 0.70
CA VAL A 117 14.82 -0.19 0.40
C VAL A 117 15.23 -0.53 -1.03
N PRO A 118 16.19 -1.45 -1.26
CA PRO A 118 16.51 -1.89 -2.60
C PRO A 118 15.36 -2.70 -3.18
N ALA A 119 15.03 -2.45 -4.44
CA ALA A 119 14.02 -3.20 -5.17
C ALA A 119 14.44 -3.41 -6.62
N ARG A 120 13.84 -4.40 -7.27
CA ARG A 120 14.09 -4.69 -8.68
C ARG A 120 12.79 -4.59 -9.47
N LEU A 121 12.66 -3.52 -10.24
CA LEU A 121 11.64 -3.36 -11.26
C LEU A 121 12.24 -3.78 -12.61
N ARG A 122 11.96 -3.02 -13.68
CA ARG A 122 12.67 -3.15 -14.96
C ARG A 122 14.19 -2.96 -14.82
N ARG A 123 14.60 -2.22 -13.79
CA ARG A 123 15.99 -1.96 -13.38
C ARG A 123 16.10 -2.01 -11.85
N PRO A 124 17.30 -2.15 -11.29
CA PRO A 124 17.53 -1.92 -9.87
C PRO A 124 17.13 -0.49 -9.51
N VAL A 125 16.30 -0.34 -8.48
CA VAL A 125 15.87 0.95 -7.93
C VAL A 125 16.03 0.93 -6.42
N ARG A 126 16.04 2.10 -5.80
CA ARG A 126 15.94 2.24 -4.35
C ARG A 126 14.66 2.98 -4.05
N PHE A 127 13.93 2.54 -3.05
CA PHE A 127 12.80 3.29 -2.51
C PHE A 127 13.27 4.07 -1.30
N ARG A 128 12.83 5.33 -1.20
CA ARG A 128 13.10 6.19 -0.04
C ARG A 128 11.95 6.07 0.95
N ALA A 129 12.27 5.74 2.18
CA ALA A 129 11.32 5.73 3.29
C ALA A 129 11.02 7.16 3.76
N VAL A 130 9.76 7.59 3.65
CA VAL A 130 9.28 8.88 4.17
C VAL A 130 8.25 8.61 5.26
N ASP A 131 8.33 9.33 6.37
CA ASP A 131 7.36 9.22 7.46
C ASP A 131 5.96 9.61 6.99
N VAL A 132 4.94 8.83 7.37
CA VAL A 132 3.54 9.10 7.00
C VAL A 132 2.89 9.94 8.09
N ILE A 133 2.55 11.18 7.73
CA ILE A 133 1.85 12.12 8.61
C ILE A 133 0.34 12.01 8.40
N ASP A 134 -0.10 11.82 7.16
CA ASP A 134 -1.50 11.59 6.79
C ASP A 134 -1.78 10.11 6.55
N SER A 135 -2.25 9.43 7.59
CA SER A 135 -2.70 8.03 7.54
C SER A 135 -4.21 7.88 7.30
N GLU A 136 -4.96 8.96 7.04
CA GLU A 136 -6.40 8.88 6.74
C GLU A 136 -6.74 7.90 5.61
N PRO A 137 -5.94 7.84 4.51
CA PRO A 137 -6.19 6.91 3.41
C PRO A 137 -6.05 5.42 3.78
N MET A 138 -5.36 5.09 4.88
CA MET A 138 -5.10 3.70 5.33
C MET A 138 -6.28 3.14 6.14
N ARG A 139 -7.46 3.10 5.53
CA ARG A 139 -8.73 2.80 6.22
C ARG A 139 -8.73 1.48 6.99
N LEU A 140 -8.24 0.39 6.39
CA LEU A 140 -8.22 -0.92 7.07
C LEU A 140 -7.33 -0.88 8.31
N THR A 141 -6.12 -0.33 8.18
CA THR A 141 -5.18 -0.18 9.30
C THR A 141 -5.79 0.64 10.42
N ARG A 142 -6.52 1.71 10.09
CA ARG A 142 -7.23 2.54 11.07
C ARG A 142 -8.42 1.83 11.73
N ILE A 143 -9.07 0.90 11.05
CA ILE A 143 -10.12 0.07 11.65
C ILE A 143 -9.49 -0.90 12.67
N VAL A 144 -8.35 -1.50 12.34
CA VAL A 144 -7.66 -2.48 13.20
C VAL A 144 -6.95 -1.81 14.40
N TYR A 145 -6.21 -0.73 14.17
CA TYR A 145 -5.32 -0.10 15.17
C TYR A 145 -5.74 1.30 15.62
N GLY A 146 -6.85 1.83 15.08
CA GLY A 146 -7.25 3.21 15.36
C GLY A 146 -6.24 4.23 14.82
N ARG A 147 -5.54 4.92 15.73
CA ARG A 147 -4.46 5.87 15.43
C ARG A 147 -3.12 5.42 16.04
N GLN A 148 -3.05 4.21 16.56
CA GLN A 148 -1.92 3.71 17.35
C GLN A 148 -1.00 2.84 16.50
N PHE A 149 -0.56 3.37 15.37
CA PHE A 149 0.42 2.74 14.49
C PHE A 149 1.26 3.82 13.80
N ASP A 150 2.50 3.47 13.51
CA ASP A 150 3.39 4.27 12.66
C ASP A 150 3.32 3.74 11.24
N ALA A 151 3.53 4.61 10.25
CA ALA A 151 3.57 4.20 8.85
C ALA A 151 4.69 4.92 8.09
N VAL A 152 5.23 4.24 7.10
CA VAL A 152 6.30 4.72 6.23
C VAL A 152 5.88 4.55 4.77
N GLN A 153 5.95 5.65 4.02
CA GLN A 153 5.77 5.64 2.59
C GLN A 153 7.08 5.24 1.91
N LEU A 154 7.04 4.18 1.09
CA LEU A 154 8.12 3.82 0.19
C LEU A 154 7.95 4.59 -1.13
N VAL A 155 8.76 5.63 -1.28
CA VAL A 155 8.75 6.52 -2.44
C VAL A 155 9.65 5.93 -3.53
N TRP A 156 9.09 5.67 -4.72
CA TRP A 156 9.84 5.21 -5.88
C TRP A 156 10.38 6.39 -6.72
N PRO A 157 11.51 6.20 -7.44
CA PRO A 157 12.11 7.23 -8.28
C PRO A 157 11.64 7.15 -9.74
N ASP A 158 11.87 8.22 -10.51
CA ASP A 158 11.69 8.24 -11.96
C ASP A 158 12.75 7.40 -12.71
N ASP A 159 12.73 7.43 -14.05
CA ASP A 159 13.68 6.72 -14.91
C ASP A 159 15.11 7.25 -14.84
N ASP A 160 15.34 8.44 -14.29
CA ASP A 160 16.66 8.99 -14.03
C ASP A 160 17.12 8.76 -12.58
N GLY A 161 16.28 8.14 -11.75
CA GLY A 161 16.60 7.85 -10.35
C GLY A 161 16.30 9.02 -9.41
N ARG A 162 15.52 10.00 -9.86
CA ARG A 162 15.14 11.17 -9.06
C ARG A 162 13.84 10.95 -8.31
N TYR A 163 13.67 11.63 -7.18
CA TYR A 163 12.47 11.55 -6.34
C TYR A 163 11.60 12.82 -6.46
N PRO A 164 10.31 12.77 -6.04
CA PRO A 164 9.38 13.89 -6.20
C PRO A 164 9.83 15.25 -5.65
N TRP A 165 10.72 15.27 -4.64
CA TRP A 165 11.27 16.50 -4.06
C TRP A 165 12.57 16.98 -4.70
N GLN A 166 13.16 16.22 -5.61
CA GLN A 166 14.42 16.56 -6.25
C GLN A 166 14.19 17.38 -7.53
N PRO A 167 15.09 18.35 -7.83
CA PRO A 167 15.04 19.08 -9.09
C PRO A 167 15.16 18.14 -10.30
N GLY A 168 14.29 18.34 -11.31
CA GLY A 168 14.33 17.56 -12.55
C GLY A 168 13.60 16.21 -12.49
N TYR A 169 12.82 15.94 -11.44
CA TYR A 169 11.91 14.79 -11.40
C TYR A 169 10.94 14.83 -12.58
N SER A 170 10.86 13.74 -13.34
CA SER A 170 10.17 13.72 -14.64
C SER A 170 8.68 13.34 -14.57
N ILE A 171 8.18 12.92 -13.41
CA ILE A 171 6.82 12.39 -13.24
C ILE A 171 5.95 13.43 -12.53
N PRO A 172 4.69 13.66 -12.96
CA PRO A 172 3.80 14.59 -12.27
C PRO A 172 3.59 14.19 -10.80
N THR A 173 3.66 15.16 -9.88
CA THR A 173 3.57 14.92 -8.44
C THR A 173 2.24 14.30 -8.01
N GLN A 174 1.18 14.52 -8.78
CA GLN A 174 -0.14 13.92 -8.57
C GLN A 174 -0.13 12.40 -8.77
N VAL A 175 0.78 11.85 -9.59
CA VAL A 175 0.89 10.40 -9.81
C VAL A 175 1.30 9.70 -8.53
N GLN A 176 2.22 10.30 -7.77
CA GLN A 176 2.72 9.74 -6.52
C GLN A 176 2.61 10.78 -5.40
N PRO A 177 1.39 10.99 -4.86
CA PRO A 177 1.20 11.89 -3.73
C PRO A 177 2.06 11.45 -2.54
N LEU A 178 2.70 12.42 -1.89
CA LEU A 178 3.42 12.20 -0.63
C LEU A 178 2.44 12.31 0.54
N LEU A 179 2.47 11.35 1.45
CA LEU A 179 1.64 11.29 2.66
C LEU A 179 2.35 11.92 3.87
N GLY A 180 3.52 12.52 3.65
CA GLY A 180 4.31 13.21 4.66
C GLY A 180 5.35 14.12 4.02
N VAL A 181 6.29 14.58 4.83
CA VAL A 181 7.33 15.52 4.40
C VAL A 181 8.64 14.76 4.19
N PRO A 182 9.21 14.77 2.98
CA PRO A 182 10.52 14.17 2.78
C PRO A 182 11.57 14.98 3.54
N VAL A 183 12.52 14.28 4.17
CA VAL A 183 13.68 14.94 4.76
C VAL A 183 14.51 15.49 3.60
N ALA A 184 14.69 16.80 3.54
CA ALA A 184 15.49 17.43 2.49
C ALA A 184 16.89 16.81 2.50
N GLU A 185 17.31 16.23 1.38
CA GLU A 185 18.69 15.81 1.20
C GLU A 185 19.54 17.07 1.16
N ALA A 186 20.53 17.17 2.05
CA ALA A 186 21.57 18.19 1.93
C ALA A 186 22.28 17.95 0.59
N ALA A 187 22.19 18.94 -0.30
CA ALA A 187 22.83 18.94 -1.62
C ALA A 187 24.36 18.92 -1.51
#